data_AF-A0A1T4L717-F1
#
_entry.id   AF-A0A1T4L717-F1
#
_cell.length_a   1.000
_cell.length_b   1.000
_cell.length_c   1.000
_cell.angle_alpha   90.00
_cell.angle_beta   90.00
_cell.angle_gamma   90.00
#
_symmetry.space_group_name_H-M   'P 1'
#
loop_
_entity.id
_entity.type
_entity.pdbx_description
1 polymer ?
#
loop_
_entity_poly.entity_id
_entity_poly.type
_entity_poly.pdbx_seq_one_letter_code
_entity_poly.pdbx_strand_id
1 'polypeptide(L)'
;MEDEIYMRRCLQLAQNGKQLAKPNPMVGAVIVSHGRIIGEGYHVRCGEGHAEVNAFAHVRPEDEPLLGDATLYVSLEPCSHYGKTPPCADLIVRKGVRRCVIGCVDPFAKVHGRGIQRLREAGIAVTVGVLEAECRALNRRFITCNTEHRPYLILKWAQTQNGFIGDASGQPLSLSTPVTWRLVHQLRAECDAILVGHTTFSTDHPQLNTRYWSGASPQRIVLSRTLAAQNATLPGWHVAGNIDELLPQLHAEHCQSLLVEGGTATLNSFLARGLWDEVRIETAPILIKGGTPAPAMPTDFCSEQHQIIDRNTITTLCKSFSLQPKS
;
A
#
# COMPACT_ATOMS: atom_id res chain seq x y z
N MET A 1 -23.35 11.79 5.22
CA MET A 1 -24.10 10.55 5.51
C MET A 1 -24.41 9.72 4.26
N GLU A 2 -25.25 10.15 3.30
CA GLU A 2 -25.56 9.31 2.13
C GLU A 2 -24.35 9.08 1.20
N ASP A 3 -23.61 10.14 0.86
CA ASP A 3 -22.41 10.01 0.00
C ASP A 3 -21.35 9.05 0.59
N GLU A 4 -21.19 9.06 1.91
CA GLU A 4 -20.23 8.20 2.61
C GLU A 4 -20.60 6.71 2.49
N ILE A 5 -21.89 6.37 2.47
CA ILE A 5 -22.35 4.98 2.33
C ILE A 5 -21.88 4.42 0.98
N TYR A 6 -22.11 5.17 -0.10
CA TYR A 6 -21.71 4.75 -1.44
C TYR A 6 -20.19 4.82 -1.63
N MET A 7 -19.51 5.78 -1.00
CA MET A 7 -18.04 5.81 -1.02
C MET A 7 -17.41 4.64 -0.26
N ARG A 8 -17.99 4.21 0.87
CA ARG A 8 -17.56 2.96 1.55
C ARG A 8 -17.77 1.75 0.64
N ARG A 9 -18.83 1.73 -0.16
CA ARG A 9 -19.03 0.69 -1.18
C ARG A 9 -17.97 0.75 -2.28
N CYS A 10 -17.60 1.93 -2.77
CA CYS A 10 -16.46 2.10 -3.69
C CYS A 10 -15.17 1.52 -3.09
N LEU A 11 -14.87 1.81 -1.81
CA LEU A 11 -13.69 1.27 -1.13
C LEU A 11 -13.73 -0.27 -1.01
N GLN A 12 -14.88 -0.85 -0.68
CA GLN A 12 -15.06 -2.31 -0.65
C GLN A 12 -14.80 -2.94 -2.03
N LEU A 13 -15.36 -2.36 -3.09
CA LEU A 13 -15.15 -2.85 -4.46
C LEU A 13 -13.68 -2.74 -4.87
N ALA A 14 -13.03 -1.62 -4.55
CA ALA A 14 -11.63 -1.36 -4.88
C ALA A 14 -10.67 -2.39 -4.25
N GLN A 15 -10.96 -2.88 -3.04
CA GLN A 15 -10.16 -3.91 -2.36
C GLN A 15 -10.06 -5.22 -3.15
N ASN A 16 -11.03 -5.52 -4.03
CA ASN A 16 -10.96 -6.70 -4.90
C ASN A 16 -9.82 -6.61 -5.93
N GLY A 17 -9.32 -5.40 -6.22
CA GLY A 17 -8.16 -5.17 -7.10
C GLY A 17 -6.80 -5.41 -6.44
N LYS A 18 -6.73 -5.72 -5.14
CA LYS A 18 -5.49 -5.78 -4.33
C LYS A 18 -4.35 -6.59 -4.96
N GLN A 19 -4.68 -7.67 -5.66
CA GLN A 19 -3.69 -8.58 -6.24
C GLN A 19 -3.27 -8.23 -7.67
N LEU A 20 -4.17 -7.63 -8.46
CA LEU A 20 -4.03 -7.58 -9.92
C LEU A 20 -4.02 -6.15 -10.49
N ALA A 21 -4.44 -5.14 -9.71
CA ALA A 21 -4.44 -3.75 -10.16
C ALA A 21 -3.04 -3.20 -10.37
N LYS A 22 -2.04 -3.65 -9.61
CA LYS A 22 -0.66 -3.14 -9.68
C LYS A 22 -0.10 -3.20 -11.11
N PRO A 23 0.68 -2.19 -11.55
CA PRO A 23 1.13 -1.00 -10.79
C PRO A 23 0.08 0.13 -10.69
N ASN A 24 -1.12 -0.04 -11.23
CA ASN A 24 -2.19 0.97 -11.15
C ASN A 24 -2.83 1.00 -9.74
N PRO A 25 -3.55 2.08 -9.38
CA PRO A 25 -4.24 2.15 -8.10
C PRO A 25 -5.45 1.22 -8.06
N MET A 26 -5.83 0.82 -6.84
CA MET A 26 -7.13 0.21 -6.58
C MET A 26 -8.21 1.29 -6.62
N VAL A 27 -9.15 1.16 -7.55
CA VAL A 27 -10.27 2.09 -7.69
C VAL A 27 -11.57 1.32 -7.71
N GLY A 28 -12.59 1.85 -7.06
CA GLY A 28 -13.96 1.36 -7.09
C GLY A 28 -14.92 2.48 -7.48
N ALA A 29 -15.99 2.12 -8.18
CA ALA A 29 -16.99 3.03 -8.68
C ALA A 29 -18.40 2.44 -8.52
N VAL A 30 -19.36 3.30 -8.19
CA VAL A 30 -20.78 2.94 -7.98
C VAL A 30 -21.64 4.00 -8.66
N ILE A 31 -22.66 3.58 -9.40
CA ILE A 31 -23.64 4.47 -10.04
C ILE A 31 -24.97 4.29 -9.32
N VAL A 32 -25.53 5.39 -8.82
CA VAL A 32 -26.75 5.39 -8.01
C VAL A 32 -27.81 6.27 -8.68
N SER A 33 -29.02 5.75 -8.79
CA SER A 33 -30.19 6.50 -9.24
C SER A 33 -31.36 6.21 -8.29
N HIS A 34 -32.02 7.28 -7.79
CA HIS A 34 -33.15 7.17 -6.87
C HIS A 34 -32.88 6.27 -5.64
N GLY A 35 -31.69 6.38 -5.05
CA GLY A 35 -31.24 5.56 -3.90
C GLY A 35 -30.88 4.11 -4.24
N ARG A 36 -31.09 3.66 -5.48
CA ARG A 36 -30.76 2.32 -5.96
C ARG A 36 -29.41 2.33 -6.69
N ILE A 37 -28.54 1.38 -6.34
CA ILE A 37 -27.32 1.10 -7.11
C ILE A 37 -27.74 0.44 -8.43
N ILE A 38 -27.37 1.06 -9.56
CA ILE A 38 -27.66 0.56 -10.91
C ILE A 38 -26.41 0.09 -11.65
N GLY A 39 -25.22 0.36 -11.12
CA GLY A 39 -23.96 -0.10 -11.67
C GLY A 39 -22.85 -0.11 -10.62
N GLU A 40 -21.97 -1.10 -10.69
CA GLU A 40 -20.82 -1.27 -9.79
C GLU A 40 -19.62 -1.74 -10.59
N GLY A 41 -18.44 -1.24 -10.26
CA GLY A 41 -17.20 -1.64 -10.91
C GLY A 41 -15.99 -1.37 -10.04
N TYR A 42 -14.91 -2.09 -10.32
CA TYR A 42 -13.58 -1.82 -9.77
C TYR A 42 -12.52 -2.07 -10.83
N HIS A 43 -11.32 -1.52 -10.65
CA HIS A 43 -10.20 -1.83 -11.52
C HIS A 43 -9.67 -3.23 -11.22
N VAL A 44 -10.00 -4.19 -12.09
CA VAL A 44 -9.69 -5.62 -11.89
C VAL A 44 -8.21 -5.88 -12.11
N ARG A 45 -7.65 -5.37 -13.21
CA ARG A 45 -6.27 -5.67 -13.62
C ARG A 45 -5.66 -4.52 -14.42
N CYS A 46 -4.36 -4.28 -14.24
CA CYS A 46 -3.61 -3.34 -15.07
C CYS A 46 -3.78 -3.63 -16.57
N GLY A 47 -4.13 -2.60 -17.33
CA GLY A 47 -4.34 -2.67 -18.78
C GLY A 47 -5.77 -3.00 -19.21
N GLU A 48 -6.65 -3.36 -18.27
CA GLU A 48 -8.08 -3.58 -18.53
C GLU A 48 -8.93 -2.35 -18.13
N GLY A 49 -10.25 -2.46 -18.23
CA GLY A 49 -11.20 -1.42 -17.86
C GLY A 49 -10.97 -0.87 -16.45
N HIS A 50 -11.03 0.44 -16.32
CA HIS A 50 -11.01 1.12 -15.01
C HIS A 50 -12.35 0.91 -14.29
N ALA A 51 -12.40 1.31 -13.02
CA ALA A 51 -13.59 1.13 -12.19
C ALA A 51 -14.83 1.75 -12.81
N GLU A 52 -14.70 2.96 -13.36
CA GLU A 52 -15.78 3.72 -13.99
C GLU A 52 -16.28 3.00 -15.25
N VAL A 53 -15.36 2.48 -16.08
CA VAL A 53 -15.69 1.69 -17.27
C VAL A 53 -16.51 0.46 -16.88
N ASN A 54 -16.05 -0.27 -15.86
CA ASN A 54 -16.70 -1.48 -15.40
C ASN A 54 -18.05 -1.17 -14.73
N ALA A 55 -18.17 -0.05 -14.02
CA ALA A 55 -19.43 0.38 -13.42
C ALA A 55 -20.48 0.73 -14.48
N PHE A 56 -20.11 1.45 -15.53
CA PHE A 56 -21.02 1.73 -16.65
C PHE A 56 -21.36 0.46 -17.44
N ALA A 57 -20.44 -0.48 -17.61
CA ALA A 57 -20.70 -1.76 -18.28
C ALA A 57 -21.67 -2.66 -17.49
N HIS A 58 -21.75 -2.48 -16.16
CA HIS A 58 -22.69 -3.20 -15.30
C HIS A 58 -24.10 -2.57 -15.30
N VAL A 59 -24.28 -1.36 -15.83
CA VAL A 59 -25.61 -0.76 -15.97
C VAL A 59 -26.42 -1.57 -16.97
N ARG A 60 -27.60 -2.03 -16.53
CA ARG A 60 -28.50 -2.82 -17.38
C ARG A 60 -29.15 -1.91 -18.43
N PRO A 61 -29.49 -2.42 -19.63
CA PRO A 61 -30.11 -1.61 -20.68
C PRO A 61 -31.37 -0.87 -20.24
N GLU A 62 -32.20 -1.47 -19.37
CA GLU A 62 -33.40 -0.84 -18.81
C GLU A 62 -33.11 0.31 -17.85
N ASP A 63 -31.93 0.35 -17.25
CA ASP A 63 -31.50 1.37 -16.29
C ASP A 63 -30.69 2.50 -16.97
N GLU A 64 -30.26 2.34 -18.23
CA GLU A 64 -29.49 3.35 -18.99
C GLU A 64 -30.19 4.73 -19.07
N PRO A 65 -31.52 4.83 -19.28
CA PRO A 65 -32.21 6.13 -19.28
C PRO A 65 -32.12 6.87 -17.93
N LEU A 66 -31.81 6.17 -16.83
CA LEU A 66 -31.70 6.76 -15.51
C LEU A 66 -30.37 7.50 -15.28
N LEU A 67 -29.40 7.35 -16.18
CA LEU A 67 -28.06 7.94 -16.03
C LEU A 67 -28.11 9.47 -15.95
N GLY A 68 -29.01 10.12 -16.69
CA GLY A 68 -29.16 11.58 -16.73
C GLY A 68 -29.45 12.21 -15.36
N ASP A 69 -30.04 11.44 -14.43
CA ASP A 69 -30.33 11.85 -13.06
C ASP A 69 -29.44 11.16 -12.01
N ALA A 70 -28.56 10.26 -12.43
CA ALA A 70 -27.74 9.45 -11.55
C ALA A 70 -26.55 10.22 -10.96
N THR A 71 -26.06 9.70 -9.83
CA THR A 71 -24.77 10.09 -9.23
C THR A 71 -23.75 8.97 -9.39
N LEU A 72 -22.59 9.30 -9.95
CA LEU A 72 -21.41 8.42 -9.94
C LEU A 72 -20.59 8.71 -8.69
N TYR A 73 -20.22 7.66 -7.95
CA TYR A 73 -19.25 7.69 -6.87
C TYR A 73 -17.99 6.98 -7.32
N VAL A 74 -16.82 7.55 -7.05
CA VAL A 74 -15.53 6.96 -7.43
C VAL A 74 -14.46 7.26 -6.38
N SER A 75 -13.67 6.25 -6.00
CA SER A 75 -12.72 6.37 -4.88
C SER A 75 -11.46 7.20 -5.19
N LEU A 76 -11.17 7.46 -6.46
CA LEU A 76 -10.02 8.23 -6.95
C LEU A 76 -10.47 9.12 -8.11
N GLU A 77 -9.82 10.28 -8.29
CA GLU A 77 -10.09 11.16 -9.43
C GLU A 77 -10.08 10.40 -10.78
N PRO A 78 -11.13 10.53 -11.61
CA PRO A 78 -11.17 9.90 -12.93
C PRO A 78 -10.03 10.37 -13.83
N CYS A 79 -9.38 9.42 -14.51
CA CYS A 79 -8.24 9.76 -15.36
C CYS A 79 -8.65 10.68 -16.53
N SER A 80 -7.75 11.62 -16.85
CA SER A 80 -7.94 12.66 -17.87
C SER A 80 -6.91 12.60 -19.01
N HIS A 81 -6.10 11.54 -19.07
CA HIS A 81 -5.04 11.37 -20.07
C HIS A 81 -5.23 10.06 -20.83
N TYR A 82 -4.73 10.02 -22.06
CA TYR A 82 -4.70 8.79 -22.87
C TYR A 82 -3.56 7.91 -22.39
N GLY A 83 -3.90 6.73 -21.87
CA GLY A 83 -2.98 5.67 -21.50
C GLY A 83 -3.16 4.45 -22.40
N LYS A 84 -3.18 3.26 -21.79
CA LYS A 84 -3.59 2.01 -22.47
C LYS A 84 -5.08 1.99 -22.81
N THR A 85 -5.88 2.72 -22.03
CA THR A 85 -7.32 2.88 -22.18
C THR A 85 -7.67 4.38 -22.38
N PRO A 86 -8.80 4.69 -23.03
CA PRO A 86 -9.30 6.06 -23.12
C PRO A 86 -9.58 6.68 -21.72
N PRO A 87 -9.55 8.02 -21.59
CA PRO A 87 -9.78 8.67 -20.30
C PRO A 87 -11.19 8.42 -19.76
N CYS A 88 -11.30 8.16 -18.46
CA CYS A 88 -12.58 7.92 -17.79
C CYS A 88 -13.41 9.18 -17.68
N ALA A 89 -12.78 10.36 -17.54
CA ALA A 89 -13.50 11.64 -17.57
C ALA A 89 -14.35 11.78 -18.85
N ASP A 90 -13.81 11.38 -20.00
CA ASP A 90 -14.48 11.47 -21.32
C ASP A 90 -15.66 10.51 -21.40
N LEU A 91 -15.50 9.31 -20.83
CA LEU A 91 -16.59 8.34 -20.73
C LEU A 91 -17.71 8.86 -19.84
N ILE A 92 -17.40 9.42 -18.68
CA ILE A 92 -18.38 9.98 -17.74
C ILE A 92 -19.16 11.12 -18.42
N VAL A 93 -18.48 12.02 -19.12
CA VAL A 93 -19.12 13.10 -19.89
C VAL A 93 -20.03 12.53 -20.98
N ARG A 94 -19.56 11.54 -21.75
CA ARG A 94 -20.37 10.90 -22.80
C ARG A 94 -21.60 10.18 -22.27
N LYS A 95 -21.48 9.50 -21.12
CA LYS A 95 -22.58 8.77 -20.47
C LYS A 95 -23.57 9.70 -19.76
N GLY A 96 -23.13 10.91 -19.39
CA GLY A 96 -24.01 12.00 -18.97
C GLY A 96 -24.63 11.80 -17.59
N VAL A 97 -23.83 11.50 -16.56
CA VAL A 97 -24.34 11.50 -15.17
C VAL A 97 -24.57 12.92 -14.66
N ARG A 98 -25.58 13.12 -13.81
CA ARG A 98 -25.90 14.45 -13.22
C ARG A 98 -24.80 14.95 -12.28
N ARG A 99 -24.26 14.03 -11.49
CA ARG A 99 -23.32 14.33 -10.41
C ARG A 99 -22.21 13.28 -10.33
N CYS A 100 -21.01 13.71 -9.99
CA CYS A 100 -19.87 12.86 -9.68
C CYS A 100 -19.32 13.19 -8.28
N VAL A 101 -19.13 12.18 -7.45
CA VAL A 101 -18.58 12.27 -6.09
C VAL A 101 -17.27 11.51 -6.03
N ILE A 102 -16.21 12.23 -5.69
CA ILE A 102 -14.83 11.74 -5.76
C ILE A 102 -14.26 11.63 -4.34
N GLY A 103 -13.67 10.47 -4.04
CA GLY A 103 -13.08 10.19 -2.74
C GLY A 103 -11.82 11.01 -2.47
N CYS A 104 -10.79 10.84 -3.30
CA CYS A 104 -9.55 11.59 -3.21
C CYS A 104 -9.06 12.07 -4.59
N VAL A 105 -8.32 13.18 -4.60
CA VAL A 105 -7.65 13.71 -5.80
C VAL A 105 -6.46 12.81 -6.15
N ASP A 106 -6.23 12.54 -7.43
CA ASP A 106 -5.09 11.73 -7.85
C ASP A 106 -3.80 12.55 -7.66
N PRO A 107 -2.83 12.08 -6.86
CA PRO A 107 -1.57 12.77 -6.68
C PRO A 107 -0.66 12.70 -7.91
N PHE A 108 -0.98 11.87 -8.91
CA PHE A 108 -0.21 11.78 -10.14
C PHE A 108 -0.28 13.10 -10.89
N ALA A 109 0.87 13.73 -11.13
CA ALA A 109 0.97 15.06 -11.74
C ALA A 109 0.25 15.18 -13.10
N LYS A 110 0.06 14.07 -13.83
CA LYS A 110 -0.69 14.05 -15.10
C LYS A 110 -2.21 13.89 -14.92
N VAL A 111 -2.74 13.79 -13.72
CA VAL A 111 -4.19 13.72 -13.48
C VAL A 111 -4.62 14.87 -12.59
N HIS A 112 -3.84 15.19 -11.57
CA HIS A 112 -4.13 16.17 -10.52
C HIS A 112 -5.03 17.34 -10.96
N GLY A 113 -6.33 17.20 -10.68
CA GLY A 113 -7.37 18.21 -10.89
C GLY A 113 -7.94 18.33 -12.32
N ARG A 114 -7.30 17.72 -13.32
CA ARG A 114 -7.70 17.82 -14.72
C ARG A 114 -8.95 17.01 -15.03
N GLY A 115 -9.12 15.85 -14.40
CA GLY A 115 -10.33 15.03 -14.52
C GLY A 115 -11.52 15.76 -13.91
N ILE A 116 -11.32 16.30 -12.70
CA ILE A 116 -12.32 17.11 -11.98
C ILE A 116 -12.74 18.33 -12.81
N GLN A 117 -11.78 19.07 -13.37
CA GLN A 117 -12.04 20.24 -14.20
C GLN A 117 -12.89 19.88 -15.42
N ARG A 118 -12.52 18.81 -16.13
CA ARG A 118 -13.23 18.37 -17.34
C ARG A 118 -14.69 18.00 -17.08
N LEU A 119 -14.98 17.36 -15.94
CA LEU A 119 -16.35 17.04 -15.53
C LEU A 119 -17.16 18.31 -15.26
N ARG A 120 -16.57 19.29 -14.55
CA ARG A 120 -17.22 20.57 -14.24
C ARG A 120 -17.51 21.39 -15.51
N GLU A 121 -16.58 21.43 -16.45
CA GLU A 121 -16.73 22.13 -17.74
C GLU A 121 -17.85 21.53 -18.59
N ALA A 122 -18.09 20.22 -18.46
CA ALA A 122 -19.21 19.53 -19.11
C ALA A 122 -20.56 19.72 -18.38
N GLY A 123 -20.61 20.51 -17.31
CA GLY A 123 -21.83 20.79 -16.55
C GLY A 123 -22.20 19.73 -15.50
N ILE A 124 -21.31 18.77 -15.22
CA ILE A 124 -21.54 17.74 -14.19
C ILE A 124 -21.25 18.35 -12.82
N ALA A 125 -22.16 18.17 -11.85
CA ALA A 125 -21.93 18.60 -10.47
C ALA A 125 -20.84 17.72 -9.82
N VAL A 126 -19.77 18.31 -9.27
CA VAL A 126 -18.65 17.54 -8.70
C VAL A 126 -18.42 17.85 -7.22
N THR A 127 -18.51 16.83 -6.38
CA THR A 127 -18.09 16.87 -4.96
C THR A 127 -16.79 16.07 -4.80
N VAL A 128 -15.83 16.59 -4.03
CA VAL A 128 -14.51 15.98 -3.83
C VAL A 128 -14.21 15.89 -2.34
N GLY A 129 -13.52 14.84 -1.91
CA GLY A 129 -13.01 14.70 -0.53
C GLY A 129 -13.89 13.85 0.39
N VAL A 130 -14.81 13.06 -0.16
CA VAL A 130 -15.66 12.17 0.65
C VAL A 130 -14.85 10.95 1.08
N LEU A 131 -14.65 10.77 2.39
CA LEU A 131 -13.77 9.71 2.95
C LEU A 131 -12.35 9.74 2.38
N GLU A 132 -11.81 10.95 2.17
CA GLU A 132 -10.51 11.14 1.53
C GLU A 132 -9.38 10.39 2.24
N ALA A 133 -9.38 10.40 3.57
CA ALA A 133 -8.36 9.73 4.37
C ALA A 133 -8.36 8.21 4.10
N GLU A 134 -9.52 7.58 4.06
CA GLU A 134 -9.66 6.15 3.75
C GLU A 134 -9.31 5.83 2.29
N CYS A 135 -9.71 6.68 1.34
CA CYS A 135 -9.34 6.53 -0.08
C CYS A 135 -7.82 6.63 -0.30
N ARG A 136 -7.15 7.56 0.40
CA ARG A 136 -5.69 7.67 0.39
C ARG A 136 -5.03 6.47 1.06
N ALA A 137 -5.54 6.03 2.21
CA ALA A 137 -5.01 4.88 2.92
C ALA A 137 -5.06 3.59 2.08
N LEU A 138 -6.14 3.39 1.32
CA LEU A 138 -6.27 2.27 0.38
C LEU A 138 -5.12 2.24 -0.64
N ASN A 139 -4.77 3.39 -1.21
CA ASN A 139 -3.77 3.52 -2.28
C ASN A 139 -2.40 4.00 -1.81
N ARG A 140 -2.11 4.00 -0.50
CA ARG A 140 -0.87 4.54 0.07
C ARG A 140 0.41 4.12 -0.63
N ARG A 141 0.49 2.87 -1.09
CA ARG A 141 1.66 2.33 -1.80
C ARG A 141 1.84 2.97 -3.16
N PHE A 142 0.77 3.00 -3.96
CA PHE A 142 0.73 3.70 -5.23
C PHE A 142 1.07 5.18 -5.09
N ILE A 143 0.46 5.85 -4.11
CA ILE A 143 0.69 7.27 -3.81
C ILE A 143 2.16 7.52 -3.48
N THR A 144 2.76 6.70 -2.62
CA THR A 144 4.17 6.83 -2.22
C THR A 144 5.11 6.67 -3.41
N CYS A 145 4.88 5.68 -4.28
CA CYS A 145 5.69 5.52 -5.48
C CYS A 145 5.62 6.74 -6.41
N ASN A 146 4.43 7.30 -6.59
CA ASN A 146 4.26 8.44 -7.49
C ASN A 146 4.79 9.76 -6.93
N THR A 147 4.76 9.94 -5.61
CA THR A 147 5.12 11.21 -4.95
C THR A 147 6.54 11.23 -4.43
N GLU A 148 7.04 10.11 -3.91
CA GLU A 148 8.39 10.01 -3.31
C GLU A 148 9.37 9.22 -4.19
N HIS A 149 8.94 8.67 -5.32
CA HIS A 149 9.77 7.92 -6.27
C HIS A 149 10.51 6.73 -5.64
N ARG A 150 9.87 6.09 -4.66
CA ARG A 150 10.36 4.89 -3.97
C ARG A 150 9.20 3.98 -3.55
N PRO A 151 9.46 2.69 -3.26
CA PRO A 151 8.45 1.81 -2.66
C PRO A 151 7.97 2.34 -1.30
N TYR A 152 6.77 1.92 -0.89
CA TYR A 152 6.29 2.07 0.49
C TYR A 152 7.08 1.14 1.41
N LEU A 153 7.67 1.70 2.46
CA LEU A 153 8.63 1.05 3.35
C LEU A 153 7.95 0.64 4.65
N ILE A 154 7.94 -0.67 4.90
CA ILE A 154 7.44 -1.28 6.13
C ILE A 154 8.62 -1.82 6.92
N LEU A 155 8.92 -1.25 8.07
CA LEU A 155 9.91 -1.79 9.00
C LEU A 155 9.20 -2.72 9.99
N LYS A 156 9.71 -3.93 10.17
CA LYS A 156 9.10 -4.89 11.08
C LYS A 156 10.13 -5.58 11.96
N TRP A 157 9.83 -5.67 13.26
CA TRP A 157 10.57 -6.54 14.18
C TRP A 157 9.67 -7.14 15.25
N ALA A 158 10.19 -8.14 15.95
CA ALA A 158 9.60 -8.68 17.17
C ALA A 158 10.58 -8.43 18.32
N GLN A 159 10.09 -8.03 19.49
CA GLN A 159 10.89 -7.72 20.67
C GLN A 159 10.28 -8.29 21.96
N THR A 160 11.12 -8.43 22.99
CA THR A 160 10.70 -8.65 24.37
C THR A 160 10.01 -7.41 24.94
N GLN A 161 9.32 -7.55 26.07
CA GLN A 161 8.65 -6.44 26.77
C GLN A 161 9.62 -5.34 27.18
N ASN A 162 10.90 -5.69 27.41
CA ASN A 162 11.97 -4.74 27.72
C ASN A 162 12.91 -4.44 26.53
N GLY A 163 12.46 -4.66 25.29
CA GLY A 163 13.10 -4.09 24.10
C GLY A 163 14.33 -4.82 23.58
N PHE A 164 14.33 -6.16 23.57
CA PHE A 164 15.39 -6.98 22.96
C PHE A 164 14.85 -7.86 21.84
N ILE A 165 15.63 -8.04 20.78
CA ILE A 165 15.27 -8.88 19.61
C ILE A 165 16.10 -10.17 19.53
N GLY A 166 17.22 -10.22 20.25
CA GLY A 166 18.12 -11.37 20.33
C GLY A 166 18.62 -11.53 21.76
N ASP A 167 19.11 -12.73 22.10
CA ASP A 167 19.69 -13.00 23.42
C ASP A 167 21.12 -12.45 23.57
N ALA A 168 21.75 -12.69 24.72
CA ALA A 168 23.11 -12.25 25.02
C ALA A 168 24.19 -12.88 24.12
N SER A 169 23.90 -14.01 23.46
CA SER A 169 24.78 -14.64 22.47
C SER A 169 24.56 -14.10 21.05
N GLY A 170 23.60 -13.19 20.87
CA GLY A 170 23.20 -12.63 19.59
C GLY A 170 22.30 -13.55 18.77
N GLN A 171 21.81 -14.64 19.36
CA GLN A 171 20.88 -15.55 18.68
C GLN A 171 19.47 -14.98 18.65
N PRO A 172 18.70 -15.20 17.56
CA PRO A 172 17.31 -14.75 17.47
C PRO A 172 16.43 -15.34 18.57
N LEU A 173 15.55 -14.52 19.14
CA LEU A 173 14.56 -14.98 20.12
C LEU A 173 13.30 -15.49 19.42
N SER A 174 12.75 -16.62 19.89
CA SER A 174 11.42 -17.09 19.50
C SER A 174 10.33 -16.30 20.21
N LEU A 175 10.03 -15.10 19.72
CA LEU A 175 9.10 -14.15 20.35
C LEU A 175 7.67 -14.26 19.84
N SER A 176 7.51 -14.59 18.56
CA SER A 176 6.21 -14.64 17.93
C SER A 176 5.46 -15.94 18.23
N THR A 177 4.13 -15.89 18.32
CA THR A 177 3.27 -17.06 18.49
C THR A 177 2.85 -17.64 17.13
N PRO A 178 2.27 -18.86 17.08
CA PRO A 178 1.77 -19.41 15.82
C PRO A 178 0.75 -18.51 15.10
N VAL A 179 -0.04 -17.75 15.86
CA VAL A 179 -1.03 -16.81 15.30
C VAL A 179 -0.33 -15.61 14.66
N THR A 180 0.60 -14.98 15.38
CA THR A 180 1.30 -13.80 14.87
C THR A 180 2.30 -14.15 13.76
N TRP A 181 2.84 -15.37 13.73
CA TRP A 181 3.57 -15.90 12.57
C TRP A 181 2.73 -15.86 11.30
N ARG A 182 1.47 -16.29 11.37
CA ARG A 182 0.57 -16.24 10.20
C ARG A 182 0.35 -14.81 9.72
N LEU A 183 0.27 -13.84 10.63
CA LEU A 183 0.16 -12.41 10.28
C LEU A 183 1.42 -11.88 9.59
N VAL A 184 2.61 -12.31 10.00
CA VAL A 184 3.86 -11.98 9.28
C VAL A 184 3.84 -12.58 7.88
N HIS A 185 3.38 -13.82 7.72
CA HIS A 185 3.25 -14.45 6.40
C HIS A 185 2.20 -13.77 5.51
N GLN A 186 1.10 -13.30 6.10
CA GLN A 186 0.15 -12.43 5.40
C GLN A 186 0.83 -11.14 4.95
N LEU A 187 1.56 -10.45 5.84
CA LEU A 187 2.27 -9.23 5.50
C LEU A 187 3.27 -9.43 4.35
N ARG A 188 4.03 -10.54 4.37
CA ARG A 188 4.93 -10.92 3.27
C ARG A 188 4.19 -11.12 1.95
N ALA A 189 3.05 -11.80 1.97
CA ALA A 189 2.22 -12.04 0.78
C ALA A 189 1.62 -10.76 0.19
N GLU A 190 1.50 -9.72 1.01
CA GLU A 190 1.00 -8.43 0.57
C GLU A 190 2.11 -7.56 -0.02
N CYS A 191 3.39 -7.78 0.32
CA CYS A 191 4.52 -6.97 -0.11
C CYS A 191 5.17 -7.50 -1.40
N ASP A 192 5.74 -6.60 -2.19
CA ASP A 192 6.40 -6.95 -3.46
C ASP A 192 7.83 -7.45 -3.23
N ALA A 193 8.52 -6.85 -2.26
CA ALA A 193 9.87 -7.23 -1.86
C ALA A 193 10.02 -7.32 -0.34
N ILE A 194 10.99 -8.14 0.09
CA ILE A 194 11.44 -8.27 1.48
C ILE A 194 12.96 -8.16 1.55
N LEU A 195 13.46 -7.40 2.52
CA LEU A 195 14.88 -7.16 2.74
C LEU A 195 15.32 -7.57 4.13
N VAL A 196 16.50 -8.20 4.17
CA VAL A 196 17.28 -8.44 5.38
C VAL A 196 18.71 -7.96 5.21
N GLY A 197 19.39 -7.69 6.32
CA GLY A 197 20.82 -7.36 6.31
C GLY A 197 21.70 -8.60 6.16
N HIS A 198 22.97 -8.37 5.84
CA HIS A 198 23.99 -9.42 5.73
C HIS A 198 24.04 -10.37 6.93
N THR A 199 24.03 -9.86 8.17
CA THR A 199 24.09 -10.68 9.38
C THR A 199 22.91 -11.64 9.48
N THR A 200 21.69 -11.13 9.34
CA THR A 200 20.46 -11.95 9.35
C THR A 200 20.50 -13.00 8.24
N PHE A 201 20.95 -12.63 7.03
CA PHE A 201 21.09 -13.58 5.93
C PHE A 201 22.08 -14.71 6.24
N SER A 202 23.25 -14.36 6.80
CA SER A 202 24.34 -15.30 7.08
C SER A 202 24.09 -16.18 8.31
N THR A 203 23.40 -15.67 9.32
CA THR A 203 23.18 -16.37 10.61
C THR A 203 21.88 -17.17 10.61
N ASP A 204 20.78 -16.60 10.10
CA ASP A 204 19.45 -17.19 10.27
C ASP A 204 19.03 -18.09 9.10
N HIS A 205 19.75 -18.02 7.98
CA HIS A 205 19.43 -18.67 6.71
C HIS A 205 17.93 -18.60 6.35
N PRO A 206 17.33 -17.40 6.35
CA PRO A 206 15.88 -17.28 6.37
C PRO A 206 15.26 -17.62 5.02
N GLN A 207 14.12 -18.32 5.02
CA GLN A 207 13.41 -18.63 3.77
C GLN A 207 12.69 -17.40 3.18
N LEU A 208 12.20 -16.51 4.04
CA LEU A 208 11.45 -15.28 3.71
C LEU A 208 10.28 -15.45 2.71
N ASN A 209 9.63 -16.61 2.74
CA ASN A 209 8.49 -16.95 1.88
C ASN A 209 7.13 -16.80 2.59
N THR A 210 6.06 -17.12 1.87
CA THR A 210 4.65 -17.03 2.30
C THR A 210 4.05 -18.37 2.74
N ARG A 211 4.83 -19.38 3.13
CA ARG A 211 4.38 -20.77 3.41
C ARG A 211 3.19 -20.98 4.37
N TYR A 212 2.83 -20.00 5.21
CA TYR A 212 1.67 -20.07 6.12
C TYR A 212 0.51 -19.15 5.73
N TRP A 213 0.53 -18.59 4.52
CA TRP A 213 -0.53 -17.73 3.99
C TRP A 213 -0.63 -17.84 2.46
N SER A 214 -1.83 -17.65 1.90
CA SER A 214 -2.03 -17.68 0.46
C SER A 214 -1.48 -16.42 -0.21
N GLY A 215 -0.68 -16.56 -1.26
CA GLY A 215 -0.18 -15.46 -2.08
C GLY A 215 1.25 -15.66 -2.55
N ALA A 216 1.68 -14.83 -3.49
CA ALA A 216 3.05 -14.86 -4.01
C ALA A 216 4.06 -14.54 -2.91
N SER A 217 5.22 -15.21 -2.93
CA SER A 217 6.32 -14.82 -2.07
C SER A 217 6.98 -13.53 -2.59
N PRO A 218 7.36 -12.61 -1.70
CA PRO A 218 8.03 -11.37 -2.10
C PRO A 218 9.41 -11.66 -2.70
N GLN A 219 9.90 -10.78 -3.57
CA GLN A 219 11.28 -10.77 -4.00
C GLN A 219 12.20 -10.64 -2.78
N ARG A 220 13.14 -11.56 -2.61
CA ARG A 220 14.05 -11.58 -1.47
C ARG A 220 15.31 -10.79 -1.77
N ILE A 221 15.65 -9.88 -0.87
CA ILE A 221 16.77 -8.95 -1.03
C ILE A 221 17.70 -9.09 0.18
N VAL A 222 18.99 -9.22 -0.07
CA VAL A 222 20.03 -9.14 0.96
C VAL A 222 20.81 -7.85 0.79
N LEU A 223 20.79 -7.00 1.81
CA LEU A 223 21.58 -5.79 1.87
C LEU A 223 22.98 -6.12 2.40
N SER A 224 23.97 -6.16 1.52
CA SER A 224 25.36 -6.46 1.86
C SER A 224 26.33 -5.80 0.89
N ARG A 225 27.08 -4.82 1.40
CA ARG A 225 28.19 -4.18 0.66
C ARG A 225 29.25 -5.20 0.25
N THR A 226 29.53 -6.18 1.11
CA THR A 226 30.54 -7.21 0.85
C THR A 226 30.14 -8.13 -0.31
N LEU A 227 28.90 -8.66 -0.28
CA LEU A 227 28.40 -9.53 -1.35
C LEU A 227 28.27 -8.76 -2.67
N ALA A 228 27.84 -7.50 -2.61
CA ALA A 228 27.74 -6.64 -3.78
C ALA A 228 29.11 -6.37 -4.41
N ALA A 229 30.12 -6.03 -3.59
CA ALA A 229 31.50 -5.81 -4.08
C ALA A 229 32.13 -7.07 -4.70
N GLN A 230 31.66 -8.25 -4.30
CA GLN A 230 32.09 -9.54 -4.86
C GLN A 230 31.28 -9.94 -6.11
N ASN A 231 30.30 -9.14 -6.54
CA ASN A 231 29.32 -9.52 -7.57
C ASN A 231 28.71 -10.90 -7.31
N ALA A 232 28.40 -11.19 -6.05
CA ALA A 232 27.91 -12.51 -5.65
C ALA A 232 26.51 -12.77 -6.23
N THR A 233 26.35 -13.92 -6.88
CA THR A 233 25.04 -14.41 -7.34
C THR A 233 24.51 -15.43 -6.36
N LEU A 234 23.34 -15.15 -5.79
CA LEU A 234 22.69 -16.00 -4.80
C LEU A 234 21.35 -16.52 -5.35
N PRO A 235 21.13 -17.84 -5.46
CA PRO A 235 19.91 -18.39 -6.04
C PRO A 235 18.63 -17.87 -5.37
N GLY A 236 17.80 -17.16 -6.13
CA GLY A 236 16.54 -16.60 -5.65
C GLY A 236 16.69 -15.44 -4.65
N TRP A 237 17.83 -14.74 -4.67
CA TRP A 237 18.12 -13.56 -3.88
C TRP A 237 18.69 -12.45 -4.77
N HIS A 238 18.19 -11.23 -4.57
CA HIS A 238 18.78 -10.03 -5.12
C HIS A 238 19.78 -9.47 -4.08
N VAL A 239 21.03 -9.29 -4.48
CA VAL A 239 22.06 -8.66 -3.65
C VAL A 239 22.08 -7.15 -3.89
N ALA A 240 21.87 -6.37 -2.84
CA ALA A 240 21.93 -4.91 -2.87
C ALA A 240 23.13 -4.40 -2.07
N GLY A 241 23.90 -3.48 -2.63
CA GLY A 241 25.10 -2.92 -1.98
C GLY A 241 24.80 -1.81 -0.96
N ASN A 242 23.79 -0.98 -1.25
CA ASN A 242 23.35 0.12 -0.38
C ASN A 242 21.86 0.46 -0.62
N ILE A 243 21.27 1.21 0.31
CA ILE A 243 19.84 1.57 0.28
C ILE A 243 19.55 2.61 -0.80
N ASP A 244 20.48 3.55 -1.02
CA ASP A 244 20.29 4.72 -1.87
C ASP A 244 20.19 4.35 -3.36
N GLU A 245 20.88 3.28 -3.79
CA GLU A 245 20.74 2.68 -5.12
C GLU A 245 19.55 1.71 -5.20
N LEU A 246 19.27 0.99 -4.11
CA LEU A 246 18.22 -0.03 -4.08
C LEU A 246 16.82 0.57 -4.29
N LEU A 247 16.48 1.66 -3.58
CA LEU A 247 15.12 2.19 -3.63
C LEU A 247 14.73 2.72 -5.01
N PRO A 248 15.57 3.52 -5.72
CA PRO A 248 15.30 3.91 -7.10
C PRO A 248 15.20 2.72 -8.05
N GLN A 249 16.03 1.70 -7.89
CA GLN A 249 15.96 0.49 -8.71
C GLN A 249 14.61 -0.24 -8.52
N LEU A 250 14.20 -0.47 -7.27
CA LEU A 250 12.91 -1.09 -6.98
C LEU A 250 11.74 -0.28 -7.57
N HIS A 251 11.80 1.04 -7.46
CA HIS A 251 10.80 1.91 -8.07
C HIS A 251 10.75 1.78 -9.60
N ALA A 252 11.91 1.75 -10.27
CA ALA A 252 12.01 1.54 -11.71
C ALA A 252 11.47 0.17 -12.15
N GLU A 253 11.59 -0.86 -11.30
CA GLU A 253 11.02 -2.19 -11.48
C GLU A 253 9.52 -2.28 -11.11
N HIS A 254 8.87 -1.14 -10.83
CA HIS A 254 7.48 -1.04 -10.38
C HIS A 254 7.16 -1.78 -9.07
N CYS A 255 8.17 -2.02 -8.23
CA CYS A 255 7.97 -2.52 -6.88
C CYS A 255 7.33 -1.42 -6.01
N GLN A 256 6.12 -1.67 -5.51
CA GLN A 256 5.36 -0.67 -4.75
C GLN A 256 5.56 -0.78 -3.25
N SER A 257 6.16 -1.86 -2.76
CA SER A 257 6.33 -2.09 -1.32
C SER A 257 7.56 -2.92 -0.98
N LEU A 258 8.28 -2.46 0.03
CA LEU A 258 9.43 -3.14 0.60
C LEU A 258 9.20 -3.37 2.10
N LEU A 259 9.22 -4.63 2.50
CA LEU A 259 9.23 -5.06 3.90
C LEU A 259 10.67 -5.25 4.37
N VAL A 260 11.05 -4.67 5.50
CA VAL A 260 12.38 -4.86 6.10
C VAL A 260 12.22 -5.65 7.40
N GLU A 261 12.70 -6.90 7.40
CA GLU A 261 12.75 -7.82 8.55
C GLU A 261 14.20 -8.07 8.99
N GLY A 262 15.06 -7.06 8.93
CA GLY A 262 16.49 -7.18 9.25
C GLY A 262 16.79 -7.09 10.75
N GLY A 263 18.03 -7.42 11.12
CA GLY A 263 18.53 -7.14 12.47
C GLY A 263 18.60 -5.64 12.79
N THR A 264 18.86 -5.32 14.06
CA THR A 264 18.84 -3.95 14.61
C THR A 264 19.63 -2.95 13.78
N ALA A 265 20.82 -3.31 13.30
CA ALA A 265 21.66 -2.42 12.50
C ALA A 265 21.00 -2.03 11.17
N THR A 266 20.33 -2.97 10.50
CA THR A 266 19.61 -2.71 9.25
C THR A 266 18.39 -1.84 9.51
N LEU A 267 17.58 -2.16 10.52
CA LEU A 267 16.39 -1.35 10.82
C LEU A 267 16.77 0.09 11.22
N ASN A 268 17.81 0.25 12.05
CA ASN A 268 18.32 1.58 12.42
C ASN A 268 18.89 2.35 11.23
N SER A 269 19.43 1.68 10.20
CA SER A 269 19.95 2.39 9.02
C SER A 269 18.84 3.02 8.17
N PHE A 270 17.66 2.40 8.12
CA PHE A 270 16.45 2.99 7.52
C PHE A 270 15.90 4.13 8.40
N LEU A 271 15.73 3.87 9.70
CA LEU A 271 15.20 4.86 10.65
C LEU A 271 16.03 6.15 10.70
N ALA A 272 17.37 6.03 10.80
CA ALA A 272 18.27 7.18 10.87
C ALA A 272 18.25 8.06 9.60
N ARG A 273 17.78 7.53 8.47
CA ARG A 273 17.59 8.27 7.21
C ARG A 273 16.17 8.81 7.03
N GLY A 274 15.27 8.55 7.99
CA GLY A 274 13.84 8.83 7.85
C GLY A 274 13.15 7.99 6.78
N LEU A 275 13.76 6.87 6.36
CA LEU A 275 13.27 5.98 5.30
C LEU A 275 12.34 4.91 5.88
N TRP A 276 11.14 5.31 6.26
CA TRP A 276 10.09 4.42 6.73
C TRP A 276 8.73 5.10 6.51
N ASP A 277 7.69 4.31 6.21
CA ASP A 277 6.31 4.80 6.15
C ASP A 277 5.43 4.12 7.21
N GLU A 278 5.70 2.85 7.48
CA GLU A 278 5.02 2.06 8.49
C GLU A 278 6.03 1.27 9.32
N VAL A 279 5.83 1.26 10.63
CA VAL A 279 6.60 0.44 11.57
C VAL A 279 5.64 -0.52 12.24
N ARG A 280 5.95 -1.83 12.20
CA ARG A 280 5.19 -2.88 12.88
C ARG A 280 6.06 -3.59 13.91
N ILE A 281 5.63 -3.52 15.15
CA ILE A 281 6.38 -4.05 16.29
C ILE A 281 5.53 -5.09 16.97
N GLU A 282 6.04 -6.30 17.03
CA GLU A 282 5.46 -7.36 17.84
C GLU A 282 6.16 -7.42 19.19
N THR A 283 5.45 -7.14 20.28
CA THR A 283 6.01 -7.19 21.63
C THR A 283 5.48 -8.42 22.37
N ALA A 284 6.38 -9.34 22.70
CA ALA A 284 6.09 -10.52 23.51
C ALA A 284 6.20 -10.17 25.01
N PRO A 285 5.34 -10.75 25.89
CA PRO A 285 5.35 -10.51 27.33
C PRO A 285 6.47 -11.31 28.03
N ILE A 286 7.69 -11.18 27.52
CA ILE A 286 8.91 -11.85 27.98
C ILE A 286 9.89 -10.77 28.43
N LEU A 287 10.63 -11.03 29.50
CA LEU A 287 11.71 -10.16 29.99
C LEU A 287 13.02 -10.92 30.01
N ILE A 288 14.09 -10.30 29.49
CA ILE A 288 15.44 -10.88 29.52
C ILE A 288 16.44 -9.90 30.15
N LYS A 289 17.57 -10.39 30.65
CA LYS A 289 18.56 -9.56 31.36
C LYS A 289 19.52 -8.80 30.43
N GLY A 290 19.48 -9.05 29.13
CA GLY A 290 20.35 -8.42 28.12
C GLY A 290 20.33 -9.18 26.80
N GLY A 291 20.89 -8.57 25.76
CA GLY A 291 20.92 -9.13 24.41
C GLY A 291 21.01 -8.05 23.35
N THR A 292 20.67 -8.41 22.12
CA THR A 292 20.61 -7.45 21.01
C THR A 292 19.41 -6.51 21.22
N PRO A 293 19.62 -5.20 21.44
CA PRO A 293 18.52 -4.26 21.67
C PRO A 293 17.67 -4.08 20.42
N ALA A 294 16.39 -3.81 20.61
CA ALA A 294 15.49 -3.43 19.54
C ALA A 294 15.91 -2.11 18.87
N PRO A 295 15.49 -1.87 17.61
CA PRO A 295 15.69 -0.59 16.94
C PRO A 295 15.11 0.56 17.74
N ALA A 296 15.65 1.76 17.50
CA ALA A 296 15.11 2.97 18.11
C ALA A 296 13.68 3.23 17.59
N MET A 297 12.78 3.62 18.49
CA MET A 297 11.43 4.02 18.10
C MET A 297 11.47 5.35 17.35
N PRO A 298 10.87 5.48 16.15
CA PRO A 298 10.71 6.77 15.52
C PRO A 298 9.74 7.63 16.34
N THR A 299 10.00 8.94 16.40
CA THR A 299 9.15 9.90 17.12
C THR A 299 8.27 10.73 16.18
N ASP A 300 8.53 10.69 14.87
CA ASP A 300 7.85 11.45 13.82
C ASP A 300 6.66 10.70 13.18
N PHE A 301 5.87 9.97 13.98
CA PHE A 301 4.64 9.30 13.52
C PHE A 301 3.39 10.17 13.72
N CYS A 302 2.37 9.98 12.86
CA CYS A 302 1.10 10.69 12.96
C CYS A 302 -0.04 9.83 13.53
N SER A 303 0.14 8.52 13.56
CA SER A 303 -0.83 7.60 14.13
C SER A 303 -0.12 6.40 14.74
N GLU A 304 -0.69 5.92 15.82
CA GLU A 304 -0.27 4.76 16.57
C GLU A 304 -1.49 3.90 16.87
N GLN A 305 -1.37 2.61 16.61
CA GLN A 305 -2.42 1.62 16.87
C GLN A 305 -1.83 0.44 17.61
N HIS A 306 -2.56 -0.04 18.62
CA HIS A 306 -2.19 -1.23 19.37
C HIS A 306 -3.28 -2.29 19.22
N GLN A 307 -2.85 -3.52 18.99
CA GLN A 307 -3.73 -4.69 18.96
C GLN A 307 -3.10 -5.81 19.77
N ILE A 308 -3.84 -6.36 20.73
CA ILE A 308 -3.43 -7.56 21.42
C ILE A 308 -3.91 -8.75 20.59
N ILE A 309 -2.98 -9.57 20.13
CA ILE A 309 -3.27 -10.77 19.35
C ILE A 309 -2.60 -11.94 20.06
N ASP A 310 -3.44 -12.88 20.52
CA ASP A 310 -3.04 -13.95 21.41
C ASP A 310 -2.43 -13.38 22.71
N ARG A 311 -1.11 -13.41 22.87
CA ARG A 311 -0.40 -12.84 24.04
C ARG A 311 0.52 -11.67 23.69
N ASN A 312 0.69 -11.40 22.40
CA ASN A 312 1.62 -10.39 21.91
C ASN A 312 0.86 -9.10 21.60
N THR A 313 1.51 -7.97 21.86
CA THR A 313 1.01 -6.66 21.44
C THR A 313 1.62 -6.30 20.10
N ILE A 314 0.79 -6.11 19.08
CA ILE A 314 1.19 -5.56 17.79
C ILE A 314 0.97 -4.06 17.82
N THR A 315 2.06 -3.30 17.77
CA THR A 315 2.04 -1.84 17.65
C THR A 315 2.33 -1.48 16.19
N THR A 316 1.46 -0.67 15.59
CA THR A 316 1.64 -0.14 14.24
C THR A 316 1.74 1.37 14.31
N LEU A 317 2.86 1.91 13.82
CA LEU A 317 3.08 3.34 13.66
C LEU A 317 3.04 3.68 12.18
N CYS A 318 2.34 4.75 11.81
CA CYS A 318 2.37 5.27 10.45
C CYS A 318 2.88 6.70 10.44
N LYS A 319 3.77 6.98 9.49
CA LYS A 319 4.23 8.32 9.17
C LYS A 319 3.14 9.08 8.43
N SER A 320 3.06 10.40 8.62
CA SER A 320 2.14 11.22 7.82
C SER A 320 2.55 11.18 6.35
N PHE A 321 1.57 11.00 5.46
CA PHE A 321 1.78 11.34 4.05
C PHE A 321 2.01 12.85 3.98
N SER A 322 3.23 13.27 3.65
CA SER A 322 3.53 14.68 3.38
C SER A 322 2.80 15.05 2.09
N LEU A 323 1.82 15.94 2.19
CA LEU A 323 1.02 16.45 1.06
C LEU A 323 1.67 17.65 0.38
N GLN A 324 2.83 18.09 0.83
CA GLN A 324 3.50 19.24 0.23
C GLN A 324 4.58 18.75 -0.74
N PRO A 325 4.62 19.28 -1.98
CA PRO A 325 5.80 19.11 -2.81
C PRO A 325 6.99 19.61 -1.99
N LYS A 326 8.04 18.79 -1.89
CA LYS A 326 9.34 19.29 -1.42
C LYS A 326 9.70 20.44 -2.36
N SER A 327 9.68 21.65 -1.81
CA SER A 327 10.03 22.91 -2.49
C SER A 327 11.42 22.85 -3.09
#